data_AF-A0A917QVW8-F1
#
_entry.id   AF-A0A917QVW8-F1
#
_cell.length_a   1.000
_cell.length_b   1.000
_cell.length_c   1.000
_cell.angle_alpha   90.00
_cell.angle_beta   90.00
_cell.angle_gamma   90.00
#
_symmetry.space_group_name_H-M   'P 1'
#
loop_
_entity.id
_entity.type
_entity.pdbx_description
1 polymer ?
#
loop_
_entity_poly.entity_id
_entity_poly.type
_entity_poly.pdbx_seq_one_letter_code
_entity_poly.pdbx_strand_id
1 'polypeptide(L)'
;MAADDRLTDTAGSGDELARRLRDVYRRVAAARLSPEEKERFTRRFVVICDLAKHDLDHARVRLDAFLADLEAEIDTPGRRNIAECD
;
A
#
# COMPACT_ATOMS: atom_id res chain seq x y z
N MET A 1 -21.84 19.56 29.34
CA MET A 1 -21.55 18.40 28.50
C MET A 1 -20.21 18.68 27.83
N ALA A 2 -19.13 18.08 28.33
CA ALA A 2 -17.78 18.30 27.84
C ALA A 2 -17.00 17.00 28.06
N ALA A 3 -16.79 16.23 26.98
CA ALA A 3 -15.82 15.15 26.90
C ALA A 3 -15.91 14.53 25.49
N ASP A 4 -15.34 15.19 24.47
CA ASP A 4 -14.99 14.48 23.22
C ASP A 4 -13.84 15.12 22.41
N ASP A 5 -13.06 16.05 22.99
CA ASP A 5 -12.06 16.82 22.23
C ASP A 5 -10.67 16.14 22.17
N ARG A 6 -10.57 14.81 22.22
CA ARG A 6 -9.26 14.11 22.19
C ARG A 6 -9.08 13.06 21.09
N LEU A 7 -10.07 12.85 20.20
CA LEU A 7 -9.96 11.83 19.14
C LEU A 7 -9.62 12.38 17.74
N THR A 8 -9.53 13.70 17.57
CA THR A 8 -9.42 14.32 16.24
C THR A 8 -7.99 14.40 15.69
N ASP A 9 -6.97 14.30 16.54
CA ASP A 9 -5.56 14.33 16.11
C ASP A 9 -5.16 13.06 15.35
N THR A 10 -5.64 11.90 15.82
CA THR A 10 -5.48 10.59 15.15
C THR A 10 -6.42 10.42 13.95
N ALA A 11 -7.64 10.98 14.01
CA ALA A 11 -8.59 10.90 12.91
C ALA A 11 -8.11 11.65 11.66
N GLY A 12 -7.46 12.81 11.82
CA GLY A 12 -6.84 13.53 10.70
C GLY A 12 -5.68 12.78 10.04
N SER A 13 -4.78 12.19 10.85
CA SER A 13 -3.67 11.38 10.32
C SER A 13 -4.13 10.04 9.72
N GLY A 14 -5.18 9.43 10.27
CA GLY A 14 -5.78 8.21 9.72
C GLY A 14 -6.46 8.43 8.38
N ASP A 15 -7.14 9.56 8.20
CA ASP A 15 -7.83 9.91 6.95
C ASP A 15 -6.85 10.21 5.80
N GLU A 16 -5.75 10.89 6.12
CA GLU A 16 -4.65 11.12 5.17
C GLU A 16 -3.97 9.80 4.77
N LEU A 17 -3.71 8.92 5.74
CA LEU A 17 -3.14 7.60 5.48
C LEU A 17 -4.08 6.74 4.64
N ALA A 18 -5.39 6.77 4.92
CA ALA A 18 -6.40 6.08 4.13
C ALA A 18 -6.45 6.55 2.68
N ARG A 19 -6.29 7.86 2.42
CA ARG A 19 -6.17 8.40 1.07
C ARG A 19 -4.90 7.91 0.37
N ARG A 20 -3.76 7.94 1.06
CA ARG A 20 -2.49 7.38 0.52
C ARG A 20 -2.63 5.90 0.18
N LEU A 21 -3.20 5.10 1.08
CA LEU A 21 -3.46 3.68 0.87
C LEU A 21 -4.30 3.44 -0.40
N ARG A 22 -5.38 4.22 -0.60
CA ARG A 22 -6.20 4.12 -1.83
C ARG A 22 -5.42 4.49 -3.09
N ASP A 23 -4.57 5.51 -3.04
CA ASP A 23 -3.73 5.89 -4.17
C ASP A 23 -2.75 4.75 -4.54
N VAL A 24 -2.09 4.17 -3.53
CA VAL A 24 -1.22 3.00 -3.70
C VAL A 24 -1.98 1.84 -4.34
N TYR A 25 -3.15 1.49 -3.81
CA TYR A 25 -3.96 0.41 -4.36
C TYR A 25 -4.37 0.68 -5.81
N ARG A 26 -4.69 1.94 -6.15
CA ARG A 26 -5.01 2.34 -7.52
C ARG A 26 -3.81 2.18 -8.45
N ARG A 27 -2.59 2.51 -7.99
CA ARG A 27 -1.36 2.26 -8.75
C ARG A 27 -1.10 0.77 -8.96
N VAL A 28 -1.26 -0.06 -7.92
CA VAL A 28 -1.16 -1.53 -8.02
C VAL A 28 -2.19 -2.09 -9.02
N ALA A 29 -3.42 -1.58 -8.98
CA ALA A 29 -4.48 -2.01 -9.88
C ALA A 29 -4.21 -1.60 -11.34
N ALA A 30 -3.73 -0.37 -11.55
CA ALA A 30 -3.34 0.17 -12.84
C ALA A 30 -2.03 -0.43 -13.38
N ALA A 31 -1.16 -0.93 -12.50
CA ALA A 31 0.06 -1.60 -12.89
C ALA A 31 -0.24 -2.88 -13.69
N ARG A 32 0.55 -3.10 -14.74
CA ARG A 32 0.55 -4.32 -15.55
C ARG A 32 1.27 -5.46 -14.83
N LEU A 33 0.80 -5.77 -13.62
CA LEU A 33 1.27 -6.91 -12.83
C LEU A 33 0.42 -8.14 -13.13
N SER A 34 1.04 -9.32 -13.02
CA SER A 34 0.34 -10.60 -13.13
C SER A 34 -0.65 -10.77 -11.96
N PRO A 35 -1.73 -11.55 -12.12
CA PRO A 35 -2.71 -11.76 -11.04
C PRO A 35 -2.08 -12.31 -9.76
N GLU A 36 -1.08 -13.19 -9.88
CA GLU A 36 -0.34 -13.75 -8.74
C GLU A 36 0.46 -12.68 -7.96
N GLU A 37 1.08 -11.74 -8.67
CA GLU A 37 1.79 -10.62 -8.03
C GLU A 37 0.79 -9.68 -7.37
N LYS A 38 -0.32 -9.35 -8.04
CA LYS A 38 -1.40 -8.54 -7.46
C LYS A 38 -1.95 -9.15 -6.18
N GLU A 39 -2.11 -10.48 -6.11
CA GLU A 39 -2.54 -11.16 -4.88
C GLU A 39 -1.49 -11.04 -3.76
N ARG A 40 -0.19 -11.20 -4.06
CA ARG A 40 0.88 -11.02 -3.09
C ARG A 40 0.89 -9.59 -2.53
N PHE A 41 0.82 -8.60 -3.41
CA PHE A 41 0.75 -7.19 -3.02
C PHE A 41 -0.52 -6.89 -2.21
N THR A 42 -1.66 -7.45 -2.59
CA THR A 42 -2.93 -7.27 -1.87
C THR A 42 -2.86 -7.86 -0.45
N ARG A 43 -2.34 -9.09 -0.28
CA ARG A 43 -2.18 -9.69 1.06
C ARG A 43 -1.26 -8.84 1.95
N ARG A 44 -0.14 -8.37 1.40
CA ARG A 44 0.82 -7.53 2.13
C ARG A 44 0.22 -6.17 2.47
N PHE A 45 -0.61 -5.62 1.58
CA PHE A 45 -1.33 -4.38 1.78
C PHE A 45 -2.37 -4.47 2.92
N VAL A 46 -3.11 -5.59 3.04
CA VAL A 46 -4.05 -5.80 4.16
C VAL A 46 -3.32 -5.77 5.51
N VAL A 47 -2.12 -6.36 5.60
CA VAL A 47 -1.30 -6.32 6.83
C VAL A 47 -0.88 -4.89 7.18
N ILE A 48 -0.55 -4.07 6.18
CA ILE A 48 -0.21 -2.65 6.39
C ILE A 48 -1.44 -1.86 6.86
N CYS A 49 -2.62 -2.13 6.30
CA CYS A 49 -3.88 -1.53 6.75
C CYS A 49 -4.23 -1.93 8.19
N ASP A 50 -3.90 -3.13 8.62
CA ASP A 50 -4.11 -3.56 10.00
C ASP A 50 -3.12 -2.90 10.94
N LEU A 51 -1.84 -2.82 10.56
CA LEU A 51 -0.81 -2.07 11.29
C LEU A 51 -1.19 -0.59 11.43
N ALA A 52 -1.78 0.02 10.41
CA ALA A 52 -2.24 1.42 10.44
C ALA A 52 -3.30 1.70 11.51
N LYS A 53 -4.06 0.69 11.96
CA LYS A 53 -5.04 0.84 13.04
C LYS A 53 -4.38 0.90 14.42
N HIS A 54 -3.16 0.38 14.54
CA HIS A 54 -2.41 0.29 15.80
C HIS A 54 -1.30 1.34 15.87
N ASP A 55 -0.52 1.48 14.80
CA ASP A 55 0.69 2.30 14.73
C ASP A 55 0.75 3.05 13.38
N LEU A 56 0.20 4.26 13.34
CA LEU A 56 0.16 5.09 12.13
C LEU A 56 1.56 5.46 11.62
N ASP A 57 2.49 5.75 12.52
CA ASP A 57 3.85 6.16 12.16
C ASP A 57 4.63 5.01 11.51
N HIS A 58 4.52 3.82 12.11
CA HIS A 58 5.14 2.62 11.58
C HIS A 58 4.48 2.16 10.28
N ALA A 59 3.16 2.31 10.15
CA ALA A 59 2.43 2.03 8.93
C ALA A 59 2.84 2.96 7.78
N ARG A 60 3.10 4.25 8.04
CA ARG A 60 3.65 5.18 7.04
C ARG A 60 4.98 4.69 6.48
N VAL A 61 5.93 4.33 7.35
CA VAL A 61 7.24 3.80 6.93
C VAL A 61 7.10 2.48 6.15
N ARG A 62 6.22 1.58 6.63
CA ARG A 62 5.96 0.29 5.97
C ARG A 62 5.31 0.46 4.59
N LEU A 63 4.42 1.45 4.46
CA LEU A 63 3.75 1.79 3.20
C LEU A 63 4.73 2.38 2.18
N ASP A 64 5.65 3.23 2.63
CA ASP A 64 6.68 3.81 1.78
C ASP A 64 7.63 2.72 1.23
N ALA A 65 8.08 1.82 2.10
CA ALA A 65 8.88 0.66 1.69
C ALA A 65 8.12 -0.27 0.72
N PHE A 66 6.81 -0.45 0.92
CA PHE A 66 5.96 -1.23 0.02
C PHE A 66 5.82 -0.58 -1.35
N LEU A 67 5.71 0.76 -1.41
CA LEU A 67 5.69 1.50 -2.66
C LEU A 67 7.00 1.36 -3.41
N ALA A 68 8.14 1.48 -2.73
CA ALA A 68 9.45 1.28 -3.35
C ALA A 68 9.63 -0.13 -3.92
N ASP A 69 9.16 -1.17 -3.21
CA ASP A 69 9.17 -2.57 -3.68
C ASP A 69 8.27 -2.76 -4.90
N LEU A 70 7.08 -2.15 -4.89
CA LEU A 70 6.14 -2.15 -6.01
C LEU A 70 6.72 -1.42 -7.23
N GLU A 71 7.29 -0.24 -7.03
CA GLU A 71 7.94 0.52 -8.11
C GLU A 71 9.13 -0.26 -8.67
N ALA A 72 9.92 -0.93 -7.84
CA ALA A 72 11.00 -1.81 -8.32
C ALA A 72 10.46 -2.98 -9.17
N GLU A 73 9.34 -3.60 -8.79
CA GLU A 73 8.73 -4.70 -9.56
C GLU A 73 8.03 -4.21 -10.85
N ILE A 74 7.49 -2.99 -10.85
CA ILE A 74 6.92 -2.36 -12.06
C ILE A 74 8.03 -1.89 -13.00
N ASP A 75 9.05 -1.23 -12.46
CA ASP A 75 10.17 -0.62 -13.18
C ASP A 75 11.11 -1.68 -13.75
N THR A 76 11.26 -2.84 -13.11
CA THR A 76 12.01 -3.96 -13.67
C THR A 76 11.29 -4.50 -14.91
N PRO A 77 11.68 -4.13 -16.15
CA PRO A 77 10.96 -4.55 -17.35
C PRO A 77 11.38 -5.97 -17.75
N GLY A 78 12.27 -6.62 -16.99
CA GLY A 78 13.08 -7.75 -17.45
C GLY A 78 12.66 -9.14 -17.00
N ARG A 79 11.73 -9.30 -16.04
CA ARG A 79 11.42 -10.65 -15.52
C ARG A 79 10.26 -11.37 -16.22
N ARG A 80 9.55 -10.71 -17.13
CA ARG A 80 8.34 -11.25 -17.79
C ARG A 80 8.49 -11.60 -19.28
N ASN A 81 9.64 -11.38 -19.91
CA ASN A 81 9.79 -11.55 -21.37
C ASN A 81 10.65 -12.75 -21.80
N ILE A 82 10.86 -13.77 -20.96
CA ILE A 82 11.60 -14.99 -21.35
C ILE A 82 10.73 -16.24 -21.54
N ALA A 83 9.45 -16.08 -21.83
CA ALA A 83 8.60 -17.23 -22.14
C ALA A 83 7.54 -16.91 -23.20
N GLU A 84 7.95 -16.49 -24.40
CA GLU A 84 7.22 -16.79 -25.64
C GLU A 84 8.08 -16.45 -26.88
N CYS A 85 9.02 -17.33 -27.23
CA CYS A 85 9.64 -17.45 -28.55
C CYS A 85 10.48 -18.73 -28.57
N ASP A 86 9.83 -19.87 -28.83
CA ASP A 86 10.16 -20.90 -29.84
C ASP A 86 9.23 -22.10 -29.66
#